data_AF-A0A2N7QTM3-F1
#
_entry.id   AF-A0A2N7QTM3-F1
#
_cell.length_a   1.000
_cell.length_b   1.000
_cell.length_c   1.000
_cell.angle_alpha   90.00
_cell.angle_beta   90.00
_cell.angle_gamma   90.00
#
_symmetry.space_group_name_H-M   'P 1'
#
loop_
_entity.id
_entity.type
_entity.pdbx_description
1 polymer ?
#
loop_
_entity_poly.entity_id
_entity_poly.type
_entity_poly.pdbx_seq_one_letter_code
_entity_poly.pdbx_strand_id
1 'polypeptide(L)'
;MAHHIIELIAQYGLLLVFVNVLVEQAGVPVPAVPTMIVAGALASMERLPLTGVAAAAVLACLLADYAWYAAGRYFGGSVMRTLCRISLSPDSCVRQSELRFQKWRGSILLLAKFVPGLSTVAPPLVGAMGLRTAPFILFDGLGSLMWVGTAVSLGYIFANQIDAVLMALANAGSVALMFIGCLLALYIIVKWWQRHHLMRTLRMARITVEELNDVVNNGGNPVIVDVRSDGARLVDARVIPGALLADINSIERIADTVPPDTELVLYCTCPNEYSAALVAKALMLRGYKRVRPLLGGLDAWDAAGYPVHRMSVAEEVVVSHAV
;
A
#
# COMPACT_ATOMS: atom_id res chain seq x y z
N MET A 1 48.19 -18.53 24.62
CA MET A 1 47.04 -17.83 25.23
C MET A 1 46.53 -16.66 24.38
N ALA A 2 47.38 -15.71 23.94
CA ALA A 2 46.93 -14.59 23.10
C ALA A 2 46.30 -15.02 21.75
N HIS A 3 46.86 -16.03 21.06
CA HIS A 3 46.29 -16.53 19.80
C HIS A 3 44.91 -17.20 19.98
N HIS A 4 44.69 -17.96 21.06
CA HIS A 4 43.37 -18.54 21.36
C HIS A 4 42.32 -17.49 21.73
N ILE A 5 42.71 -16.41 22.42
CA ILE A 5 41.79 -15.30 22.73
C ILE A 5 41.42 -14.54 21.44
N ILE A 6 42.38 -14.36 20.53
CA ILE A 6 42.12 -13.76 19.21
C ILE A 6 41.23 -14.67 18.35
N GLU A 7 41.44 -15.99 18.36
CA GLU A 7 40.55 -16.95 17.70
C GLU A 7 39.13 -16.94 18.29
N LEU A 8 38.97 -16.92 19.62
CA LEU A 8 37.65 -16.82 20.24
C LEU A 8 36.96 -15.49 19.91
N ILE A 9 37.69 -14.37 19.95
CA ILE A 9 37.12 -13.05 19.59
C ILE A 9 36.76 -13.02 18.10
N ALA A 10 37.57 -13.61 17.22
CA ALA A 10 37.27 -13.75 15.81
C ALA A 10 36.05 -14.66 15.57
N GLN A 11 35.94 -15.77 16.31
CA GLN A 11 34.88 -16.75 16.15
C GLN A 11 33.53 -16.26 16.69
N TYR A 12 33.50 -15.66 17.89
CA TYR A 12 32.27 -15.15 18.50
C TYR A 12 31.91 -13.74 18.03
N GLY A 13 32.89 -12.89 17.70
CA GLY A 13 32.64 -11.52 17.22
C GLY A 13 31.99 -11.49 15.84
N LEU A 14 32.51 -12.29 14.89
CA LEU A 14 31.90 -12.43 13.56
C LEU A 14 30.52 -13.09 13.63
N LEU A 15 30.38 -14.13 14.46
CA LEU A 15 29.09 -14.80 14.67
C LEU A 15 28.06 -13.86 15.30
N LEU A 16 28.45 -13.03 16.26
CA LEU A 16 27.57 -12.05 16.90
C LEU A 16 27.09 -11.02 15.88
N VAL A 17 27.98 -10.49 15.04
CA VAL A 17 27.59 -9.58 13.94
C VAL A 17 26.62 -10.28 12.99
N PHE A 18 26.95 -11.49 12.56
CA PHE A 18 26.10 -12.29 11.66
C PHE A 18 24.70 -12.50 12.25
N VAL A 19 24.60 -13.01 13.48
CA VAL A 19 23.32 -13.32 14.13
C VAL A 19 22.53 -12.05 14.39
N ASN A 20 23.16 -10.98 14.87
CA ASN A 20 22.44 -9.74 15.16
C ASN A 20 21.85 -9.12 13.88
N VAL A 21 22.65 -9.03 12.81
CA VAL A 21 22.18 -8.51 11.51
C VAL A 21 21.10 -9.44 10.93
N LEU A 22 21.24 -10.75 11.04
CA LEU A 22 20.25 -11.72 10.57
C LEU A 22 18.91 -11.54 11.29
N VAL A 23 18.94 -11.36 12.61
CA VAL A 23 17.77 -11.17 13.47
C VAL A 23 17.08 -9.84 13.19
N GLU A 24 17.83 -8.74 13.03
CA GLU A 24 17.29 -7.45 12.63
C GLU A 24 16.58 -7.54 11.27
N GLN A 25 17.23 -8.12 10.25
CA GLN A 25 16.68 -8.24 8.91
C GLN A 25 15.52 -9.24 8.84
N ALA A 26 15.47 -10.23 9.74
CA ALA A 26 14.30 -11.10 9.92
C ALA A 26 13.07 -10.35 10.47
N GLY A 27 13.22 -9.07 10.87
CA GLY A 27 12.12 -8.21 11.31
C GLY A 27 12.01 -8.04 12.83
N VAL A 28 12.99 -8.55 13.59
CA VAL A 28 13.03 -8.33 15.05
C VAL A 28 13.61 -6.93 15.31
N PRO A 29 13.01 -6.10 16.18
CA PRO A 29 13.46 -4.74 16.42
C PRO A 29 14.72 -4.68 17.31
N VAL A 30 15.81 -5.31 16.88
CA VAL A 30 17.14 -5.26 17.50
C VAL A 30 18.04 -4.35 16.65
N PRO A 31 18.73 -3.35 17.22
CA PRO A 31 19.55 -2.45 16.44
C PRO A 31 20.88 -3.12 16.02
N ALA A 32 21.06 -3.44 14.73
CA ALA A 32 22.33 -4.03 14.28
C ALA A 32 23.39 -2.99 13.91
N VAL A 33 22.99 -1.76 13.54
CA VAL A 33 23.92 -0.67 13.20
C VAL A 33 24.96 -0.40 14.31
N PRO A 34 24.58 -0.25 15.60
CA PRO A 34 25.56 -0.11 16.68
C PRO A 34 26.56 -1.26 16.77
N THR A 35 26.09 -2.49 16.53
CA THR A 35 26.94 -3.69 16.57
C THR A 35 27.94 -3.71 15.42
N MET A 36 27.52 -3.33 14.22
CA MET A 36 28.42 -3.21 13.06
C MET A 36 29.45 -2.09 13.24
N ILE A 37 29.08 -0.98 13.88
CA ILE A 37 30.00 0.11 14.20
C ILE A 37 31.06 -0.35 15.20
N VAL A 38 30.64 -1.01 16.30
CA VAL A 38 31.57 -1.57 17.28
C VAL A 38 32.48 -2.61 16.64
N ALA A 39 31.95 -3.49 15.78
CA ALA A 39 32.75 -4.47 15.04
C ALA A 39 33.75 -3.80 14.08
N GLY A 40 33.35 -2.71 13.41
CA GLY A 40 34.25 -1.90 12.58
C GLY A 40 35.38 -1.25 13.38
N ALA A 41 35.08 -0.74 14.58
CA ALA A 41 36.10 -0.18 15.47
C ALA A 41 37.07 -1.26 16.00
N LEU A 42 36.57 -2.45 16.33
CA LEU A 42 37.42 -3.58 16.71
C LEU A 42 38.29 -4.05 15.53
N ALA A 43 37.80 -3.93 14.29
CA ALA A 43 38.59 -4.23 13.11
C ALA A 43 39.73 -3.23 12.89
N SER A 44 39.57 -1.95 13.27
CA SER A 44 40.67 -0.97 13.17
C SER A 44 41.80 -1.21 14.18
N MET A 45 41.50 -1.95 15.26
CA MET A 45 42.49 -2.38 16.26
C MET A 45 43.06 -3.78 15.97
N GLU A 46 42.87 -4.28 14.74
CA GLU A 46 43.30 -5.61 14.29
C GLU A 46 42.74 -6.77 15.15
N ARG A 47 41.63 -6.55 15.89
CA ARG A 47 40.99 -7.57 16.71
C ARG A 47 40.02 -8.44 15.92
N LEU A 48 39.49 -7.92 14.82
CA LEU A 48 38.61 -8.63 13.89
C LEU A 48 39.06 -8.39 12.44
N PRO A 49 38.99 -9.40 11.56
CA PRO A 49 39.25 -9.18 10.15
C PRO A 49 38.12 -8.33 9.53
N LEU A 50 38.45 -7.15 8.99
CA LEU A 50 37.48 -6.22 8.40
C LEU A 50 36.64 -6.88 7.30
N THR A 51 37.28 -7.67 6.44
CA THR A 51 36.62 -8.43 5.38
C THR A 51 35.67 -9.48 5.93
N GLY A 52 36.02 -10.11 7.06
CA GLY A 52 35.16 -11.06 7.76
C GLY A 52 33.91 -10.38 8.32
N VAL A 53 34.04 -9.20 8.95
CA VAL A 53 32.90 -8.45 9.49
C VAL A 53 31.95 -8.05 8.37
N ALA A 54 32.47 -7.50 7.28
CA ALA A 54 31.67 -7.09 6.14
C ALA A 54 30.99 -8.30 5.47
N ALA A 55 31.72 -9.39 5.24
CA ALA A 55 31.18 -10.61 4.64
C ALA A 55 30.08 -11.24 5.51
N ALA A 56 30.29 -11.32 6.83
CA ALA A 56 29.31 -11.86 7.77
C ALA A 56 28.00 -11.03 7.74
N ALA A 57 28.10 -9.71 7.82
CA ALA A 57 26.93 -8.82 7.79
C ALA A 57 26.17 -8.87 6.44
N VAL A 58 26.90 -8.88 5.32
CA VAL A 58 26.28 -8.99 3.98
C VAL A 58 25.62 -10.35 3.79
N LEU A 59 26.25 -11.44 4.21
CA LEU A 59 25.67 -12.78 4.14
C LEU A 59 24.40 -12.89 5.00
N ALA A 60 24.41 -12.33 6.20
CA ALA A 60 23.24 -12.29 7.07
C ALA A 60 22.07 -11.53 6.41
N CYS A 61 22.34 -10.37 5.79
CA CYS A 61 21.34 -9.63 5.02
C CYS A 61 20.77 -10.48 3.88
N LEU A 62 21.63 -11.01 3.01
CA LEU A 62 21.21 -11.79 1.85
C LEU A 62 20.35 -13.00 2.24
N LEU A 63 20.68 -13.69 3.34
CA LEU A 63 19.91 -14.84 3.82
C LEU A 63 18.52 -14.45 4.31
N ALA A 64 18.41 -13.41 5.14
CA ALA A 64 17.12 -12.92 5.64
C ALA A 64 16.25 -12.37 4.51
N ASP A 65 16.82 -11.52 3.66
CA ASP A 65 16.10 -10.87 2.56
C ASP A 65 15.70 -11.87 1.49
N TYR A 66 16.54 -12.89 1.22
CA TYR A 66 16.17 -13.98 0.33
C TYR A 66 15.01 -14.80 0.89
N ALA A 67 14.97 -15.07 2.20
CA ALA A 67 13.85 -15.77 2.82
C ALA A 67 12.54 -14.98 2.63
N TRP A 68 12.58 -13.66 2.85
CA TRP A 68 11.44 -12.79 2.60
C TRP A 68 11.05 -12.69 1.12
N TYR A 69 12.04 -12.56 0.23
CA TYR A 69 11.83 -12.57 -1.22
C TYR A 69 11.19 -13.88 -1.69
N ALA A 70 11.67 -15.02 -1.20
CA ALA A 70 11.12 -16.33 -1.51
C ALA A 70 9.68 -16.44 -0.99
N ALA A 71 9.43 -16.03 0.25
CA ALA A 71 8.08 -15.97 0.80
C ALA A 71 7.15 -15.09 -0.06
N GLY A 72 7.61 -13.90 -0.47
CA GLY A 72 6.90 -13.03 -1.40
C GLY A 72 6.64 -13.69 -2.75
N ARG A 73 7.61 -14.43 -3.30
CA ARG A 73 7.48 -15.12 -4.58
C ARG A 73 6.49 -16.29 -4.54
N TYR A 74 6.50 -17.08 -3.47
CA TYR A 74 5.62 -18.24 -3.31
C TYR A 74 4.20 -17.86 -2.86
N PHE A 75 4.08 -16.93 -1.91
CA PHE A 75 2.79 -16.54 -1.33
C PHE A 75 2.18 -15.26 -1.94
N GLY A 76 2.97 -14.47 -2.67
CA GLY A 76 2.55 -13.18 -3.24
C GLY A 76 1.39 -13.30 -4.21
N GLY A 77 1.32 -14.36 -5.02
CA GLY A 77 0.18 -14.59 -5.91
C GLY A 77 -1.15 -14.84 -5.17
N SER A 78 -1.09 -15.31 -3.91
CA SER A 78 -2.27 -15.51 -3.06
C SER A 78 -2.61 -14.26 -2.25
N VAL A 79 -1.59 -13.59 -1.69
CA VAL A 79 -1.76 -12.31 -0.96
C VAL A 79 -2.23 -11.20 -1.88
N MET A 80 -1.68 -11.10 -3.10
CA MET A 80 -2.13 -10.14 -4.10
C MET A 80 -3.57 -10.42 -4.54
N ARG A 81 -3.98 -11.69 -4.67
CA ARG A 81 -5.40 -12.03 -4.93
C ARG A 81 -6.32 -11.61 -3.79
N THR A 82 -5.91 -11.77 -2.54
CA THR A 82 -6.69 -11.33 -1.37
C THR A 82 -6.73 -9.80 -1.24
N LEU A 83 -5.62 -9.11 -1.50
CA LEU A 83 -5.54 -7.64 -1.53
C LEU A 83 -6.32 -7.06 -2.71
N CYS A 84 -6.30 -7.69 -3.89
CA CYS A 84 -7.15 -7.34 -5.04
C CYS A 84 -8.63 -7.59 -4.76
N ARG A 85 -8.98 -8.56 -3.90
CA ARG A 85 -10.36 -8.80 -3.46
C ARG A 85 -10.86 -7.76 -2.44
N ILE A 86 -9.95 -7.11 -1.73
CA ILE A 86 -10.25 -6.08 -0.71
C ILE A 86 -10.07 -4.65 -1.28
N SER A 87 -9.31 -4.48 -2.37
CA SER A 87 -9.00 -3.20 -3.01
C SER A 87 -9.95 -2.89 -4.17
N LEU A 88 -10.44 -1.65 -4.20
CA LEU A 88 -11.51 -1.10 -5.03
C LEU A 88 -11.26 -1.07 -6.57
N SER A 89 -10.24 -1.76 -7.09
CA SER A 89 -9.96 -1.84 -8.53
C SER A 89 -8.99 -3.01 -8.86
N PRO A 90 -9.48 -4.16 -9.38
CA PRO A 90 -8.61 -5.31 -9.64
C PRO A 90 -7.77 -5.20 -10.92
N ASP A 91 -8.22 -4.49 -11.96
CA ASP A 91 -7.52 -4.46 -13.27
C ASP A 91 -6.66 -3.21 -13.54
N SER A 92 -6.95 -2.07 -12.92
CA SER A 92 -6.05 -0.88 -12.97
C SER A 92 -4.82 -1.07 -12.07
N CYS A 93 -4.96 -1.83 -10.97
CA CYS A 93 -3.90 -2.06 -9.99
C CYS A 93 -2.74 -2.90 -10.56
N VAL A 94 -3.02 -3.90 -11.40
CA VAL A 94 -1.98 -4.76 -11.96
C VAL A 94 -1.37 -4.15 -13.22
N ARG A 95 -2.18 -3.75 -14.22
CA ARG A 95 -1.65 -3.34 -15.53
C ARG A 95 -0.97 -1.96 -15.53
N GLN A 96 -1.43 -1.01 -14.70
CA GLN A 96 -0.85 0.33 -14.61
C GLN A 96 0.34 0.40 -13.64
N SER A 97 0.34 -0.44 -12.60
CA SER A 97 1.51 -0.61 -11.73
C SER A 97 2.61 -1.42 -12.43
N GLU A 98 2.27 -2.44 -13.22
CA GLU A 98 3.24 -3.25 -13.98
C GLU A 98 4.04 -2.41 -14.98
N LEU A 99 3.42 -1.45 -15.66
CA LEU A 99 4.08 -0.56 -16.62
C LEU A 99 4.96 0.54 -15.98
N ARG A 100 4.58 1.11 -14.81
CA ARG A 100 5.41 2.09 -14.08
C ARG A 100 6.55 1.44 -13.28
N PHE A 101 6.33 0.25 -12.71
CA PHE A 101 7.37 -0.46 -11.96
C PHE A 101 8.41 -1.14 -12.84
N GLN A 102 8.14 -1.41 -14.14
CA GLN A 102 9.14 -1.95 -15.08
C GLN A 102 10.47 -1.17 -15.06
N LYS A 103 10.42 0.16 -14.84
CA LYS A 103 11.62 1.02 -14.76
C LYS A 103 12.41 0.92 -13.46
N TRP A 104 11.80 0.51 -12.35
CA TRP A 104 12.40 0.56 -11.00
C TRP A 104 12.49 -0.81 -10.30
N ARG A 105 12.23 -1.91 -11.02
CA ARG A 105 11.99 -3.28 -10.50
C ARG A 105 12.99 -3.80 -9.45
N GLY A 106 14.25 -3.37 -9.48
CA GLY A 106 15.28 -3.76 -8.51
C GLY A 106 16.03 -2.59 -7.88
N SER A 107 16.05 -1.42 -8.52
CA SER A 107 16.80 -0.25 -8.06
C SER A 107 16.38 0.24 -6.68
N ILE A 108 15.13 0.01 -6.28
CA ILE A 108 14.66 0.34 -4.93
C ILE A 108 15.40 -0.42 -3.83
N LEU A 109 15.89 -1.64 -4.11
CA LEU A 109 16.64 -2.47 -3.15
C LEU A 109 17.99 -1.86 -2.78
N LEU A 110 18.58 -1.06 -3.69
CA LEU A 110 19.84 -0.36 -3.43
C LEU A 110 19.72 0.65 -2.28
N LEU A 111 18.55 1.29 -2.15
CA LEU A 111 18.29 2.34 -1.16
C LEU A 111 17.40 1.87 -0.01
N ALA A 112 16.74 0.72 -0.14
CA ALA A 112 15.78 0.20 0.83
C ALA A 112 16.36 0.07 2.24
N LYS A 113 17.64 -0.28 2.36
CA LYS A 113 18.32 -0.52 3.65
C LYS A 113 18.61 0.75 4.45
N PHE A 114 18.61 1.91 3.80
CA PHE A 114 18.82 3.19 4.47
C PHE A 114 17.52 3.77 5.07
N VAL A 115 16.36 3.21 4.71
CA VAL A 115 15.05 3.68 5.16
C VAL A 115 14.45 2.61 6.08
N PRO A 116 14.31 2.90 7.39
CA PRO A 116 13.70 1.96 8.33
C PRO A 116 12.31 1.51 7.86
N GLY A 117 12.03 0.20 7.94
CA GLY A 117 10.79 -0.42 7.50
C GLY A 117 10.70 -0.68 5.98
N LEU A 118 11.40 0.08 5.15
CA LEU A 118 11.46 -0.20 3.71
C LEU A 118 12.28 -1.47 3.42
N SER A 119 13.35 -1.72 4.18
CA SER A 119 14.16 -2.93 4.07
C SER A 119 13.37 -4.22 4.34
N THR A 120 12.40 -4.19 5.26
CA THR A 120 11.58 -5.38 5.59
C THR A 120 10.50 -5.64 4.53
N VAL A 121 9.96 -4.58 3.92
CA VAL A 121 8.82 -4.68 2.98
C VAL A 121 9.27 -4.86 1.53
N ALA A 122 10.44 -4.33 1.16
CA ALA A 122 10.91 -4.36 -0.22
C ALA A 122 11.20 -5.79 -0.75
N PRO A 123 11.93 -6.69 -0.05
CA PRO A 123 12.21 -8.05 -0.52
C PRO A 123 10.95 -8.89 -0.81
N PRO A 124 9.95 -9.00 0.10
CA PRO A 124 8.76 -9.77 -0.20
C PRO A 124 7.91 -9.13 -1.31
N LEU A 125 7.89 -7.79 -1.40
CA LEU A 125 7.18 -7.08 -2.46
C LEU A 125 7.76 -7.38 -3.85
N VAL A 126 9.08 -7.24 -4.04
CA VAL A 126 9.72 -7.54 -5.34
C VAL A 126 9.63 -9.02 -5.70
N GLY A 127 9.60 -9.90 -4.69
CA GLY A 127 9.31 -11.32 -4.84
C GLY A 127 7.91 -11.57 -5.39
N ALA A 128 6.89 -10.95 -4.79
CA ALA A 128 5.49 -11.03 -5.23
C ALA A 128 5.27 -10.47 -6.64
N MET A 129 6.08 -9.48 -7.04
CA MET A 129 6.07 -8.90 -8.39
C MET A 129 6.83 -9.75 -9.44
N GLY A 130 7.38 -10.90 -9.05
CA GLY A 130 7.96 -11.86 -9.97
C GLY A 130 9.38 -11.54 -10.44
N LEU A 131 10.11 -10.62 -9.79
CA LEU A 131 11.52 -10.34 -10.13
C LEU A 131 12.34 -11.64 -10.11
N ARG A 132 13.19 -11.85 -11.12
CA ARG A 132 14.07 -13.03 -11.17
C ARG A 132 15.09 -13.00 -10.02
N THR A 133 15.49 -14.17 -9.54
CA THR A 133 16.37 -14.32 -8.37
C THR A 133 17.76 -13.68 -8.57
N ALA A 134 18.35 -13.80 -9.76
CA ALA A 134 19.68 -13.25 -10.02
C ALA A 134 19.71 -11.70 -9.92
N PRO A 135 18.81 -10.95 -10.58
CA PRO A 135 18.69 -9.51 -10.36
C PRO A 135 18.43 -9.13 -8.90
N PHE A 136 17.59 -9.90 -8.18
CA PHE A 136 17.33 -9.66 -6.77
C PHE A 136 18.61 -9.72 -5.94
N ILE A 137 19.37 -10.82 -6.03
CA ILE A 137 20.63 -11.00 -5.28
C ILE A 137 21.64 -9.91 -5.65
N LEU A 138 21.69 -9.48 -6.91
CA LEU A 138 22.62 -8.42 -7.34
C LEU A 138 22.25 -7.07 -6.72
N PHE A 139 21.00 -6.62 -6.85
CA PHE A 139 20.58 -5.31 -6.34
C PHE A 139 20.55 -5.27 -4.81
N ASP A 140 20.05 -6.33 -4.17
CA ASP A 140 20.05 -6.42 -2.71
C ASP A 140 21.46 -6.59 -2.13
N GLY A 141 22.32 -7.36 -2.82
CA GLY A 141 23.73 -7.51 -2.44
C GLY A 141 24.50 -6.20 -2.53
N LEU A 142 24.30 -5.41 -3.60
CA LEU A 142 24.90 -4.08 -3.73
C LEU A 142 24.37 -3.11 -2.66
N GLY A 143 23.06 -3.12 -2.39
CA GLY A 143 22.46 -2.32 -1.32
C GLY A 143 23.01 -2.72 0.06
N SER A 144 23.12 -4.03 0.33
CA SER A 144 23.70 -4.58 1.56
C SER A 144 25.15 -4.16 1.71
N LEU A 145 25.95 -4.25 0.65
CA LEU A 145 27.36 -3.85 0.68
C LEU A 145 27.51 -2.35 0.96
N MET A 146 26.68 -1.50 0.34
CA MET A 146 26.70 -0.06 0.60
C MET A 146 26.31 0.26 2.06
N TRP A 147 25.25 -0.37 2.57
CA TRP A 147 24.76 -0.14 3.92
C TRP A 147 25.74 -0.64 5.00
N VAL A 148 26.18 -1.90 4.88
CA VAL A 148 27.21 -2.50 5.75
C VAL A 148 28.49 -1.69 5.67
N GLY A 149 28.94 -1.35 4.46
CA GLY A 149 30.14 -0.54 4.24
C GLY A 149 30.05 0.80 4.97
N THR A 150 28.91 1.47 4.90
CA THR A 150 28.71 2.75 5.61
C THR A 150 28.86 2.58 7.13
N ALA A 151 28.17 1.60 7.72
CA ALA A 151 28.22 1.38 9.18
C ALA A 151 29.59 0.90 9.67
N VAL A 152 30.20 -0.07 8.98
CA VAL A 152 31.49 -0.64 9.36
C VAL A 152 32.62 0.37 9.15
N SER A 153 32.63 1.12 8.03
CA SER A 153 33.64 2.16 7.80
C SER A 153 33.52 3.30 8.80
N LEU A 154 32.29 3.68 9.20
CA LEU A 154 32.09 4.67 10.25
C LEU A 154 32.72 4.21 11.57
N GLY A 155 32.48 2.95 11.96
CA GLY A 155 33.13 2.35 13.14
C GLY A 155 34.65 2.30 13.04
N TYR A 156 35.17 1.92 11.87
CA TYR A 156 36.60 1.80 11.62
C TYR A 156 37.34 3.15 11.69
N ILE A 157 36.74 4.23 11.14
CA ILE A 157 37.34 5.57 11.12
C ILE A 157 37.19 6.27 12.48
N PHE A 158 36.03 6.13 13.13
CA PHE A 158 35.70 6.83 14.38
C PHE A 158 35.88 5.96 15.64
N ALA A 159 36.74 4.95 15.58
CA ALA A 159 37.02 4.04 16.70
C ALA A 159 37.46 4.75 17.99
N ASN A 160 38.02 5.95 17.90
CA ASN A 160 38.46 6.75 19.05
C ASN A 160 37.34 7.59 19.69
N GLN A 161 36.15 7.68 19.09
CA GLN A 161 35.00 8.45 19.59
C GLN A 161 33.69 7.63 19.60
N ILE A 162 33.78 6.33 19.83
CA ILE A 162 32.64 5.39 19.75
C ILE A 162 31.43 5.88 20.57
N ASP A 163 31.66 6.42 21.77
CA ASP A 163 30.60 6.94 22.64
C ASP A 163 29.86 8.14 22.02
N ALA A 164 30.58 9.04 21.35
CA ALA A 164 29.98 10.20 20.68
C ALA A 164 29.19 9.80 19.43
N VAL A 165 29.66 8.81 18.67
CA VAL A 165 28.97 8.28 17.48
C VAL A 165 27.70 7.52 17.88
N LEU A 166 27.75 6.70 18.93
CA LEU A 166 26.59 5.99 19.45
C LEU A 166 25.50 6.95 19.94
N MET A 167 25.86 8.01 20.68
CA MET A 167 24.91 9.04 21.11
C MET A 167 24.31 9.83 19.94
N ALA A 168 25.12 10.17 18.94
CA ALA A 168 24.64 10.88 17.74
C ALA A 168 23.64 10.04 16.94
N LEU A 169 23.88 8.72 16.79
CA LEU A 169 22.97 7.82 16.08
C LEU A 169 21.67 7.56 16.84
N ALA A 170 21.72 7.40 18.17
CA ALA A 170 20.52 7.25 18.98
C ALA A 170 19.61 8.49 18.88
N ASN A 171 20.20 9.69 18.86
CA ASN A 171 19.46 10.95 18.72
C ASN A 171 18.97 11.19 17.28
N ALA A 172 19.75 10.84 16.26
CA ALA A 172 19.31 10.95 14.87
C ALA A 172 18.15 9.98 14.55
N GLY A 173 18.20 8.76 15.10
CA GLY A 173 17.16 7.75 14.95
C GLY A 173 15.83 8.18 15.58
N SER A 174 15.86 8.77 16.77
CA SER A 174 14.64 9.25 17.44
C SER A 174 14.00 10.44 16.72
N VAL A 175 14.82 11.36 16.18
CA VAL A 175 14.32 12.49 15.38
C VAL A 175 13.71 12.03 14.06
N ALA A 176 14.33 11.08 13.37
CA ALA A 176 13.79 10.51 12.13
C ALA A 176 12.47 9.77 12.38
N LEU A 177 12.38 8.99 13.46
CA LEU A 177 11.16 8.28 13.85
C LEU A 177 10.03 9.25 14.22
N MET A 178 10.36 10.32 14.95
CA MET A 178 9.41 11.38 15.30
C MET A 178 8.93 12.13 14.06
N PHE A 179 9.81 12.43 13.11
CA PHE A 179 9.45 13.08 11.85
C PHE A 179 8.52 12.21 11.01
N ILE A 180 8.84 10.91 10.85
CA ILE A 180 7.98 9.94 10.15
C ILE A 180 6.64 9.80 10.87
N GLY A 181 6.64 9.71 12.20
CA GLY A 181 5.43 9.66 13.02
C GLY A 181 4.56 10.91 12.85
N CYS A 182 5.17 12.10 12.81
CA CYS A 182 4.47 13.36 12.53
C CYS A 182 3.87 13.40 11.13
N LEU A 183 4.60 12.96 10.10
CA LEU A 183 4.09 12.88 8.73
C LEU A 183 2.92 11.89 8.61
N LEU A 184 3.04 10.73 9.25
CA LEU A 184 1.96 9.72 9.29
C LEU A 184 0.73 10.27 10.02
N ALA A 185 0.93 10.89 11.19
CA ALA A 185 -0.13 11.52 11.95
C ALA A 185 -0.82 12.63 11.15
N LEU A 186 -0.05 13.50 10.49
CA LEU A 186 -0.57 14.55 9.61
C LEU A 186 -1.39 13.96 8.46
N TYR A 187 -0.88 12.91 7.79
CA TYR A 187 -1.62 12.23 6.73
C TYR A 187 -2.96 11.65 7.23
N ILE A 188 -2.95 10.97 8.38
CA ILE A 188 -4.15 10.41 9.01
C ILE A 188 -5.13 11.53 9.38
N ILE A 189 -4.65 12.64 9.99
CA ILE A 189 -5.47 13.79 10.36
C ILE A 189 -6.09 14.44 9.12
N VAL A 190 -5.32 14.65 8.05
CA VAL A 190 -5.82 15.23 6.80
C VAL A 190 -6.88 14.32 6.18
N LYS A 191 -6.62 13.01 6.09
CA LYS A 191 -7.60 12.04 5.55
C LYS A 191 -8.85 11.95 6.42
N TRP A 192 -8.70 11.97 7.74
CA TRP A 192 -9.80 11.96 8.68
C TRP A 192 -10.63 13.24 8.59
N TRP A 193 -9.97 14.41 8.47
CA TRP A 193 -10.64 15.70 8.32
C TRP A 193 -11.36 15.81 6.98
N GLN A 194 -10.74 15.39 5.87
CA GLN A 194 -11.39 15.30 4.57
C GLN A 194 -12.64 14.40 4.64
N ARG A 195 -12.52 13.22 5.27
CA ARG A 195 -13.63 12.29 5.45
C ARG A 195 -14.75 12.90 6.31
N HIS A 196 -14.39 13.50 7.43
CA HIS A 196 -15.37 14.05 8.37
C HIS A 196 -16.06 15.31 7.83
N HIS A 197 -15.31 16.21 7.18
CA HIS A 197 -15.87 17.39 6.54
C HIS A 197 -16.80 16.99 5.38
N LEU A 198 -16.39 16.04 4.55
CA LEU A 198 -17.22 15.55 3.46
C LEU A 198 -18.50 14.90 4.00
N MET A 199 -18.43 14.01 5.00
CA MET A 199 -19.61 13.41 5.65
C MET A 199 -20.54 14.45 6.30
N ARG A 200 -20.00 15.52 6.90
CA ARG A 200 -20.79 16.64 7.43
C ARG A 200 -21.48 17.46 6.33
N THR A 201 -20.83 17.63 5.19
CA THR A 201 -21.40 18.34 4.03
C THR A 201 -22.44 17.47 3.31
N LEU A 202 -22.33 16.14 3.42
CA LEU A 202 -23.19 15.14 2.79
C LEU A 202 -24.34 14.66 3.68
N ARG A 203 -24.80 15.48 4.64
CA ARG A 203 -26.11 15.32 5.32
C ARG A 203 -27.27 15.57 4.33
N MET A 204 -27.18 15.00 3.14
CA MET A 204 -28.24 15.00 2.14
C MET A 204 -29.31 14.01 2.59
N ALA A 205 -30.55 14.25 2.20
CA ALA A 205 -31.63 13.29 2.38
C ALA A 205 -31.28 12.00 1.64
N ARG A 206 -30.91 10.96 2.40
CA ARG A 206 -30.75 9.60 1.86
C ARG A 206 -32.13 8.97 1.74
N ILE A 207 -32.29 8.11 0.75
CA ILE A 207 -33.48 7.27 0.60
C ILE A 207 -33.13 5.85 1.06
N THR A 208 -34.01 5.20 1.81
CA THR A 208 -33.80 3.80 2.20
C THR A 208 -34.16 2.86 1.06
N VAL A 209 -33.73 1.60 1.13
CA VAL A 209 -34.03 0.61 0.08
C VAL A 209 -35.54 0.31 0.03
N GLU A 210 -36.21 0.32 1.17
CA GLU A 210 -37.67 0.16 1.28
C GLU A 210 -38.40 1.34 0.67
N GLU A 211 -38.01 2.57 1.02
CA GLU A 211 -38.63 3.78 0.48
C GLU A 211 -38.44 3.87 -1.04
N LEU A 212 -37.26 3.53 -1.57
CA LEU A 212 -37.02 3.48 -3.01
C LEU A 212 -37.92 2.44 -3.69
N ASN A 213 -37.99 1.24 -3.14
CA ASN A 213 -38.81 0.16 -3.69
C ASN A 213 -40.30 0.54 -3.66
N ASP A 214 -40.78 1.17 -2.58
CA ASP A 214 -42.16 1.67 -2.49
C ASP A 214 -42.45 2.75 -3.53
N VAL A 215 -41.53 3.69 -3.74
CA VAL A 215 -41.68 4.73 -4.78
C VAL A 215 -41.80 4.10 -6.17
N VAL A 216 -40.94 3.12 -6.49
CA VAL A 216 -40.97 2.42 -7.78
C VAL A 216 -42.27 1.62 -7.95
N ASN A 217 -42.72 0.90 -6.92
CA ASN A 217 -43.93 0.07 -6.98
C ASN A 217 -45.23 0.88 -6.98
N ASN A 218 -45.24 2.08 -6.39
CA ASN A 218 -46.39 2.99 -6.38
C ASN A 218 -46.48 3.88 -7.63
N GLY A 219 -45.73 3.57 -8.70
CA GLY A 219 -45.77 4.28 -9.98
C GLY A 219 -44.96 5.58 -10.02
N GLY A 220 -44.07 5.79 -9.05
CA GLY A 220 -43.05 6.83 -9.14
C GLY A 220 -41.99 6.45 -10.18
N ASN A 221 -41.42 7.47 -10.84
CA ASN A 221 -40.38 7.30 -11.86
C ASN A 221 -39.06 7.99 -11.44
N PRO A 222 -38.41 7.57 -10.33
CA PRO A 222 -37.10 8.09 -9.99
C PRO A 222 -36.06 7.58 -11.00
N VAL A 223 -35.12 8.44 -11.39
CA VAL A 223 -33.97 8.04 -12.19
C VAL A 223 -32.92 7.45 -11.27
N ILE A 224 -32.79 6.12 -11.32
CA ILE A 224 -31.76 5.41 -10.56
C ILE A 224 -30.44 5.47 -11.33
N VAL A 225 -29.35 5.81 -10.66
CA VAL A 225 -28.02 5.92 -11.30
C VAL A 225 -27.02 5.08 -10.51
N ASP A 226 -26.36 4.16 -11.21
CA ASP A 226 -25.21 3.42 -10.69
C ASP A 226 -23.95 4.27 -10.85
N VAL A 227 -23.37 4.74 -9.74
CA VAL A 227 -22.16 5.57 -9.76
C VAL A 227 -20.86 4.81 -9.50
N ARG A 228 -20.90 3.48 -9.58
CA ARG A 228 -19.69 2.67 -9.56
C ARG A 228 -18.83 2.96 -10.80
N SER A 229 -17.52 2.79 -10.68
CA SER A 229 -16.64 2.81 -11.85
C SER A 229 -16.89 1.56 -12.70
N ASP A 230 -16.51 1.61 -13.98
CA ASP A 230 -16.62 0.44 -14.88
C ASP A 230 -15.91 -0.79 -14.29
N GLY A 231 -14.73 -0.58 -13.69
CA GLY A 231 -13.99 -1.64 -13.00
C GLY A 231 -14.75 -2.25 -11.81
N ALA A 232 -15.57 -1.48 -11.10
CA ALA A 232 -16.37 -2.00 -9.99
C ALA A 232 -17.61 -2.77 -10.47
N ARG A 233 -18.18 -2.40 -11.62
CA ARG A 233 -19.28 -3.15 -12.27
C ARG A 233 -18.82 -4.49 -12.86
N LEU A 234 -17.57 -4.57 -13.33
CA LEU A 234 -16.96 -5.82 -13.76
C LEU A 234 -16.81 -6.84 -12.61
N VAL A 235 -16.48 -6.35 -11.41
CA VAL A 235 -16.32 -7.20 -10.23
C VAL A 235 -17.67 -7.66 -9.68
N ASP A 236 -18.65 -6.76 -9.69
CA ASP A 236 -20.00 -7.03 -9.25
C ASP A 236 -21.00 -6.62 -10.33
N ALA A 237 -21.33 -7.58 -11.21
CA ALA A 237 -22.21 -7.39 -12.35
C ALA A 237 -23.69 -7.18 -11.99
N ARG A 238 -24.05 -7.24 -10.70
CA ARG A 238 -25.41 -6.91 -10.23
C ARG A 238 -25.67 -5.43 -10.44
N VAL A 239 -26.85 -5.08 -10.93
CA VAL A 239 -27.31 -3.70 -11.18
C VAL A 239 -28.79 -3.63 -10.82
N ILE A 240 -29.21 -2.51 -10.22
CA ILE A 240 -30.64 -2.25 -10.00
C ILE A 240 -31.32 -2.09 -11.37
N PRO A 241 -32.44 -2.79 -11.66
CA PRO A 241 -33.10 -2.74 -12.97
C PRO A 241 -33.44 -1.30 -13.37
N GLY A 242 -33.15 -0.95 -14.62
CA GLY A 242 -33.40 0.39 -15.17
C GLY A 242 -32.42 1.48 -14.72
N ALA A 243 -31.36 1.14 -13.98
CA ALA A 243 -30.36 2.11 -13.57
C ALA A 243 -29.52 2.64 -14.74
N LEU A 244 -29.36 3.96 -14.80
CA LEU A 244 -28.40 4.62 -15.69
C LEU A 244 -26.97 4.39 -15.19
N LEU A 245 -26.07 4.00 -16.07
CA LEU A 245 -24.67 3.77 -15.74
C LEU A 245 -23.85 5.05 -15.98
N ALA A 246 -23.38 5.69 -14.91
CA ALA A 246 -22.54 6.88 -14.99
C ALA A 246 -21.63 6.96 -13.78
N ASP A 247 -20.31 7.02 -13.98
CA ASP A 247 -19.32 7.12 -12.90
C ASP A 247 -18.97 8.58 -12.56
N ILE A 248 -17.99 8.76 -11.65
CA ILE A 248 -17.55 10.11 -11.24
C ILE A 248 -16.86 10.91 -12.37
N ASN A 249 -16.38 10.26 -13.42
CA ASN A 249 -15.73 10.90 -14.57
C ASN A 249 -16.70 11.17 -15.71
N SER A 250 -17.94 10.68 -15.62
CA SER A 250 -18.99 10.79 -16.64
C SER A 250 -20.24 11.46 -16.07
N ILE A 251 -20.07 12.40 -15.14
CA ILE A 251 -21.16 13.17 -14.54
C ILE A 251 -21.87 14.01 -15.62
N GLU A 252 -21.14 14.46 -16.63
CA GLU A 252 -21.67 15.16 -17.80
C GLU A 252 -22.74 14.33 -18.51
N ARG A 253 -22.59 13.01 -18.58
CA ARG A 253 -23.60 12.11 -19.16
C ARG A 253 -24.92 12.18 -18.41
N ILE A 254 -24.87 12.28 -17.08
CA ILE A 254 -26.08 12.48 -16.26
C ILE A 254 -26.69 13.85 -16.59
N ALA A 255 -25.85 14.89 -16.68
CA ALA A 255 -26.26 16.25 -17.02
C ALA A 255 -26.99 16.35 -18.37
N ASP A 256 -26.52 15.61 -19.37
CA ASP A 256 -27.05 15.64 -20.72
C ASP A 256 -28.33 14.81 -20.88
N THR A 257 -28.48 13.74 -20.10
CA THR A 257 -29.58 12.77 -20.27
C THR A 257 -30.76 13.02 -19.31
N VAL A 258 -30.51 13.65 -18.17
CA VAL A 258 -31.46 13.71 -17.05
C VAL A 258 -31.79 15.15 -16.68
N PRO A 259 -33.04 15.64 -16.81
CA PRO A 259 -33.39 17.02 -16.49
C PRO A 259 -33.15 17.37 -15.00
N PRO A 260 -32.69 18.59 -14.65
CA PRO A 260 -32.34 18.97 -13.27
C PRO A 260 -33.45 18.85 -12.22
N ASP A 261 -34.72 18.92 -12.68
CA ASP A 261 -35.88 18.80 -11.81
C ASP A 261 -36.27 17.35 -11.52
N THR A 262 -35.73 16.35 -12.22
CA THR A 262 -36.06 14.94 -11.94
C THR A 262 -35.52 14.47 -10.59
N GLU A 263 -36.17 13.44 -10.05
CA GLU A 263 -35.72 12.80 -8.83
C GLU A 263 -34.66 11.75 -9.15
N LEU A 264 -33.43 11.98 -8.68
CA LEU A 264 -32.28 11.11 -8.90
C LEU A 264 -31.95 10.32 -7.64
N VAL A 265 -31.79 9.01 -7.81
CA VAL A 265 -31.35 8.12 -6.75
C VAL A 265 -30.03 7.50 -7.13
N LEU A 266 -28.97 7.84 -6.39
CA LEU A 266 -27.60 7.40 -6.70
C LEU A 266 -27.20 6.25 -5.78
N TYR A 267 -26.62 5.18 -6.32
CA TYR A 267 -26.09 4.10 -5.49
C TYR A 267 -24.66 3.72 -5.88
N CYS A 268 -23.95 3.13 -4.92
CA CYS A 268 -22.65 2.50 -5.14
C CYS A 268 -22.47 1.30 -4.20
N THR A 269 -21.30 0.67 -4.23
CA THR A 269 -20.88 -0.41 -3.31
C THR A 269 -19.81 0.05 -2.32
N CYS A 270 -19.51 1.35 -2.26
CA CYS A 270 -18.49 1.89 -1.37
C CYS A 270 -19.00 2.02 0.08
N PRO A 271 -18.13 1.85 1.10
CA PRO A 271 -18.51 2.11 2.49
C PRO A 271 -19.09 3.51 2.68
N ASN A 272 -20.21 3.60 3.41
CA ASN A 272 -20.94 4.85 3.69
C ASN A 272 -21.34 5.64 2.43
N GLU A 273 -21.57 4.95 1.31
CA GLU A 273 -22.07 5.54 0.06
C GLU A 273 -21.18 6.68 -0.49
N TYR A 274 -19.87 6.62 -0.23
CA TYR A 274 -18.94 7.74 -0.48
C TYR A 274 -19.00 8.25 -1.94
N SER A 275 -18.94 7.35 -2.93
CA SER A 275 -18.99 7.73 -4.35
C SER A 275 -20.33 8.35 -4.73
N ALA A 276 -21.45 7.76 -4.29
CA ALA A 276 -22.80 8.30 -4.52
C ALA A 276 -22.94 9.70 -3.93
N ALA A 277 -22.38 9.91 -2.75
CA ALA A 277 -22.47 11.20 -2.09
C ALA A 277 -21.62 12.29 -2.78
N LEU A 278 -20.42 11.94 -3.29
CA LEU A 278 -19.61 12.85 -4.11
C LEU A 278 -20.32 13.27 -5.40
N VAL A 279 -20.88 12.30 -6.14
CA VAL A 279 -21.61 12.58 -7.38
C VAL A 279 -22.85 13.42 -7.10
N ALA A 280 -23.60 13.11 -6.04
CA ALA A 280 -24.75 13.92 -5.63
C ALA A 280 -24.37 15.37 -5.33
N LYS A 281 -23.29 15.61 -4.59
CA LYS A 281 -22.79 16.97 -4.33
C LYS A 281 -22.42 17.69 -5.63
N ALA A 282 -21.77 17.00 -6.57
CA ALA A 282 -21.39 17.57 -7.86
C ALA A 282 -22.60 17.90 -8.74
N LEU A 283 -23.67 17.10 -8.70
CA LEU A 283 -24.93 17.36 -9.39
C LEU A 283 -25.69 18.52 -8.74
N MET A 284 -25.75 18.59 -7.41
CA MET A 284 -26.40 19.70 -6.70
C MET A 284 -25.74 21.05 -7.02
N LEU A 285 -24.41 21.09 -7.12
CA LEU A 285 -23.67 22.29 -7.55
C LEU A 285 -23.99 22.72 -8.99
N ARG A 286 -24.51 21.80 -9.81
CA ARG A 286 -24.97 22.06 -11.19
C ARG A 286 -26.48 22.37 -11.27
N GLY A 287 -27.16 22.50 -10.13
CA GLY A 287 -28.57 22.91 -10.06
C GLY A 287 -29.58 21.78 -9.89
N TYR A 288 -29.16 20.53 -9.75
CA TYR A 288 -30.07 19.42 -9.41
C TYR A 288 -30.58 19.58 -7.97
N LYS A 289 -31.89 19.58 -7.78
CA LYS A 289 -32.51 19.82 -6.46
C LYS A 289 -32.88 18.54 -5.72
N ARG A 290 -33.15 17.45 -6.45
CA ARG A 290 -33.70 16.19 -5.91
C ARG A 290 -32.74 15.03 -6.14
N VAL A 291 -31.59 15.05 -5.45
CA VAL A 291 -30.58 13.98 -5.56
C VAL A 291 -30.40 13.29 -4.21
N ARG A 292 -30.72 12.00 -4.15
CA ARG A 292 -30.73 11.20 -2.90
C ARG A 292 -29.83 9.97 -3.04
N PRO A 293 -28.75 9.83 -2.25
CA PRO A 293 -28.00 8.59 -2.20
C PRO A 293 -28.84 7.46 -1.57
N LEU A 294 -28.78 6.27 -2.16
CA LEU A 294 -29.41 5.05 -1.63
C LEU A 294 -28.63 4.53 -0.42
N LEU A 295 -29.27 4.51 0.75
CA LEU A 295 -28.67 4.06 2.00
C LEU A 295 -28.29 2.57 1.91
N GLY A 296 -27.04 2.23 2.22
CA GLY A 296 -26.53 0.85 2.12
C GLY A 296 -26.23 0.39 0.69
N GLY A 297 -26.53 1.22 -0.32
CA GLY A 297 -26.16 0.98 -1.70
C GLY A 297 -26.75 -0.31 -2.30
N LEU A 298 -26.02 -0.90 -3.25
CA LEU A 298 -26.45 -2.11 -3.95
C LEU A 298 -26.54 -3.33 -3.01
N ASP A 299 -25.66 -3.43 -2.02
CA ASP A 299 -25.64 -4.57 -1.10
C ASP A 299 -26.89 -4.60 -0.20
N ALA A 300 -27.35 -3.44 0.27
CA ALA A 300 -28.60 -3.37 1.02
C ALA A 300 -29.82 -3.67 0.14
N TRP A 301 -29.81 -3.24 -1.13
CA TRP A 301 -30.88 -3.53 -2.08
C TRP A 301 -31.03 -5.04 -2.33
N ASP A 302 -29.91 -5.73 -2.58
CA ASP A 302 -29.89 -7.19 -2.77
C ASP A 302 -30.22 -7.94 -1.48
N ALA A 303 -29.71 -7.48 -0.32
CA ALA A 303 -30.01 -8.08 0.97
C ALA A 303 -31.50 -7.97 1.36
N ALA A 304 -32.20 -6.93 0.91
CA ALA A 304 -33.64 -6.78 1.07
C ALA A 304 -34.46 -7.70 0.13
N GLY A 305 -33.80 -8.42 -0.79
CA GLY A 305 -34.43 -9.35 -1.71
C GLY A 305 -35.09 -8.69 -2.91
N TYR A 306 -34.76 -7.43 -3.21
CA TYR A 306 -35.31 -6.72 -4.36
C TYR A 306 -34.67 -7.14 -5.69
N PRO A 307 -35.37 -6.98 -6.82
CA PRO A 307 -34.87 -7.43 -8.12
C PRO A 307 -33.52 -6.80 -8.47
N VAL A 308 -32.59 -7.63 -8.96
CA VAL A 308 -31.31 -7.21 -9.53
C VAL A 308 -31.14 -7.83 -10.91
N HIS A 309 -30.66 -7.04 -11.86
CA HIS A 309 -30.21 -7.55 -13.15
C HIS A 309 -28.72 -7.84 -13.10
N ARG A 310 -28.28 -8.87 -13.81
CA ARG A 310 -26.86 -9.13 -14.05
C ARG A 310 -26.52 -8.65 -15.45
N MET A 311 -25.58 -7.71 -15.56
CA MET A 311 -25.09 -7.25 -16.86
C MET A 311 -24.45 -8.42 -17.61
N SER A 312 -24.81 -8.56 -18.89
CA SER A 312 -24.12 -9.50 -19.79
C SER A 312 -22.92 -8.80 -20.45
N VAL A 313 -21.86 -9.54 -20.74
CA VAL A 313 -20.64 -9.05 -21.44
C VAL A 313 -20.96 -8.39 -22.80
N ALA A 314 -22.13 -8.65 -23.38
CA ALA A 314 -22.55 -8.09 -24.67
C ALA A 314 -23.13 -6.66 -24.58
N GLU A 315 -23.69 -6.25 -23.44
CA GLU A 315 -24.22 -4.89 -23.23
C GLU A 315 -23.11 -3.85 -22.99
N GLU A 316 -21.91 -4.30 -22.59
CA GLU A 316 -20.71 -3.46 -22.45
C GLU A 316 -20.26 -2.83 -23.77
N VAL A 317 -20.39 -3.57 -24.88
CA VAL A 317 -19.90 -3.14 -26.20
C VAL A 317 -20.77 -2.01 -26.76
N VAL A 318 -22.09 -2.02 -26.51
CA VAL A 318 -23.01 -1.00 -27.04
C VAL A 318 -22.85 0.35 -26.31
N VAL A 319 -22.58 0.33 -25.01
CA VAL A 319 -22.43 1.56 -24.20
C VAL A 319 -21.04 2.21 -24.37
N SER A 320 -20.01 1.41 -24.70
CA SER A 320 -18.66 1.89 -25.01
C SER A 320 -18.47 2.36 -26.46
N HIS A 321 -19.32 1.97 -27.40
CA HIS A 321 -19.18 2.33 -28.83
C HIS A 321 -20.17 3.39 -29.33
N ALA A 322 -21.09 3.87 -28.50
CA ALA A 322 -21.86 5.10 -28.79
C ALA A 322 -21.06 6.38 -28.49
N VAL A 323 -19.75 6.31 -28.72
CA VAL A 323 -18.72 7.38 -28.58
C VAL A 323 -18.60 8.14 -29.89
#